data_AF-A0A1G6II83-F1
#
_entry.id   AF-A0A1G6II83-F1
#
_cell.length_a   1.000
_cell.length_b   1.000
_cell.length_c   1.000
_cell.angle_alpha   90.00
_cell.angle_beta   90.00
_cell.angle_gamma   90.00
#
_symmetry.space_group_name_H-M   'P 1'
#
loop_
_entity.id
_entity.type
_entity.pdbx_description
1 polymer ?
#
loop_
_entity_poly.entity_id
_entity_poly.type
_entity_poly.pdbx_seq_one_letter_code
_entity_poly.pdbx_strand_id
1 'polypeptide(L)'
;MTEKFRVYRDLLSQTYETAVNTLLTKYGPAQDDYFQQASYSAFKAGTIDKPVNGNVDRSDEGLFCHHIRANHYLRLNDAQSIINFHVPFTAQKKDQLVYADVIEHMILHALIAKETHQKFGWDELQIYLKPKVLEWYVSQVTPIRPNERLSYDKAWLNQDEAIAIAEQSDHTARGEL
;
A
#
# COMPACT_ATOMS: atom_id res chain seq x y z
N MET A 1 24.46 -0.52 7.08
CA MET A 1 23.44 -0.10 6.10
C MET A 1 23.31 -1.19 5.06
N THR A 2 22.17 -1.85 5.03
CA THR A 2 21.85 -2.92 4.09
C THR A 2 21.52 -2.38 2.70
N GLU A 3 21.69 -3.22 1.68
CA GLU A 3 21.28 -2.88 0.32
C GLU A 3 19.77 -2.62 0.23
N LYS A 4 18.98 -3.41 0.97
CA LYS A 4 17.53 -3.25 1.02
C LYS A 4 17.12 -1.88 1.57
N PHE A 5 17.76 -1.41 2.62
CA PHE A 5 17.53 -0.06 3.15
C PHE A 5 17.87 1.04 2.14
N ARG A 6 18.93 0.89 1.34
CA ARG A 6 19.25 1.84 0.26
C ARG A 6 18.16 1.87 -0.80
N VAL A 7 17.72 0.70 -1.27
CA VAL A 7 16.61 0.59 -2.23
C VAL A 7 15.35 1.27 -1.72
N TYR A 8 15.01 1.12 -0.44
CA TYR A 8 13.86 1.80 0.16
C TYR A 8 14.02 3.32 0.23
N ARG A 9 15.21 3.82 0.57
CA ARG A 9 15.48 5.26 0.55
C ARG A 9 15.42 5.84 -0.86
N ASP A 10 15.96 5.11 -1.83
CA ASP A 10 15.90 5.50 -3.23
C ASP A 10 14.45 5.55 -3.71
N LEU A 11 13.63 4.56 -3.37
CA LEU A 11 12.19 4.55 -3.67
C LEU A 11 11.47 5.75 -3.02
N LEU A 12 11.75 6.06 -1.75
CA LEU A 12 11.15 7.19 -1.02
C LEU A 12 11.56 8.56 -1.56
N SER A 13 12.68 8.64 -2.29
CA SER A 13 13.14 9.89 -2.92
C SER A 13 12.44 10.23 -4.25
N GLN A 14 11.65 9.29 -4.78
CA GLN A 14 10.97 9.43 -6.07
C GLN A 14 9.62 10.17 -5.95
N THR A 15 9.02 10.50 -7.09
CA THR A 15 7.58 10.81 -7.13
C THR A 15 6.78 9.54 -6.93
N TYR A 16 5.52 9.66 -6.48
CA TYR A 16 4.60 8.55 -6.32
C TYR A 16 4.45 7.75 -7.63
N GLU A 17 4.30 8.43 -8.76
CA GLU A 17 4.22 7.80 -10.08
C GLU A 17 5.47 6.99 -10.43
N THR A 18 6.67 7.55 -10.17
CA THR A 18 7.94 6.87 -10.45
C THR A 18 8.12 5.65 -9.53
N ALA A 19 7.72 5.77 -8.25
CA ALA A 19 7.74 4.66 -7.31
C ALA A 19 6.81 3.52 -7.75
N VAL A 20 5.59 3.85 -8.20
CA VAL A 20 4.66 2.88 -8.78
C VAL A 20 5.27 2.16 -9.98
N ASN A 21 5.88 2.90 -10.92
CA ASN A 21 6.52 2.31 -12.10
C ASN A 21 7.71 1.41 -11.74
N THR A 22 8.49 1.79 -10.72
CA THR A 22 9.57 0.97 -10.18
C THR A 22 9.03 -0.37 -9.67
N LEU A 23 7.94 -0.35 -8.90
CA LEU A 23 7.34 -1.57 -8.33
C LEU A 23 6.62 -2.42 -9.39
N LEU A 24 5.99 -1.81 -10.39
CA LEU A 24 5.44 -2.52 -11.55
C LEU A 24 6.54 -3.26 -12.33
N THR A 25 7.70 -2.63 -12.50
CA THR A 25 8.87 -3.27 -13.13
C THR A 25 9.40 -4.42 -12.28
N LYS A 26 9.42 -4.25 -10.95
CA LYS A 26 9.95 -5.23 -10.00
C LYS A 26 9.06 -6.48 -9.86
N TYR A 27 7.75 -6.30 -9.76
CA TYR A 27 6.81 -7.38 -9.40
C TYR A 27 5.86 -7.78 -10.53
N GLY A 28 5.83 -7.03 -11.63
CA GLY A 28 4.90 -7.23 -12.72
C GLY A 28 3.50 -6.67 -12.45
N PRO A 29 2.65 -6.59 -13.50
CA PRO A 29 1.28 -6.08 -13.39
C PRO A 29 0.35 -7.07 -12.67
N ALA A 30 -0.76 -6.55 -12.11
CA ALA A 30 -1.84 -7.40 -11.64
C ALA A 30 -2.51 -8.16 -12.79
N GLN A 31 -2.94 -9.39 -12.51
CA GLN A 31 -3.53 -10.28 -13.51
C GLN A 31 -5.06 -10.14 -13.59
N ASP A 32 -5.68 -9.64 -12.52
CA ASP A 32 -7.12 -9.47 -12.39
C ASP A 32 -7.46 -8.11 -11.75
N ASP A 33 -8.71 -7.67 -11.91
CA ASP A 33 -9.25 -6.49 -11.25
C ASP A 33 -9.37 -6.76 -9.73
N TYR A 34 -9.31 -5.73 -8.88
CA TYR A 34 -9.36 -5.91 -7.43
C TYR A 34 -10.70 -6.50 -6.97
N PHE A 35 -11.78 -6.01 -7.56
CA PHE A 35 -13.12 -6.58 -7.46
C PHE A 35 -13.63 -7.02 -8.83
N GLN A 36 -14.51 -8.01 -8.85
CA GLN A 36 -15.17 -8.45 -10.08
C GLN A 36 -16.18 -7.39 -10.54
N GLN A 37 -16.10 -6.97 -11.81
CA GLN A 37 -16.90 -5.86 -12.36
C GLN A 37 -18.42 -6.04 -12.18
N ALA A 38 -18.94 -7.23 -12.46
CA ALA A 38 -20.37 -7.52 -12.32
C ALA A 38 -20.81 -7.40 -10.85
N SER A 39 -20.00 -7.93 -9.92
CA SER A 39 -20.28 -7.84 -8.49
C SER A 39 -20.15 -6.41 -7.97
N TYR A 40 -19.14 -5.64 -8.41
CA TYR A 40 -19.00 -4.24 -8.07
C TYR A 40 -20.21 -3.41 -8.51
N SER A 41 -20.73 -3.69 -9.71
CA SER A 41 -21.93 -3.02 -10.23
C SER A 41 -23.16 -3.37 -9.40
N ALA A 42 -23.36 -4.64 -9.04
CA ALA A 42 -24.44 -5.08 -8.16
C ALA A 42 -24.33 -4.46 -6.75
N PHE A 43 -23.11 -4.34 -6.22
CA PHE A 43 -22.84 -3.67 -4.95
C PHE A 43 -23.22 -2.19 -4.99
N LYS A 44 -22.77 -1.46 -6.03
CA LYS A 44 -23.13 -0.04 -6.24
C LYS A 44 -24.64 0.17 -6.43
N ALA A 45 -25.35 -0.83 -6.94
CA ALA A 45 -26.81 -0.83 -7.06
C ALA A 45 -27.55 -1.24 -5.78
N GLY A 46 -26.85 -1.58 -4.70
CA GLY A 46 -27.44 -2.02 -3.43
C GLY A 46 -28.05 -3.42 -3.47
N THR A 47 -27.70 -4.24 -4.46
CA THR A 47 -28.24 -5.60 -4.61
C THR A 47 -27.46 -6.63 -3.77
N ILE A 48 -26.22 -6.31 -3.39
CA ILE A 48 -25.38 -7.10 -2.48
C ILE A 48 -24.65 -6.15 -1.52
N ASP A 49 -24.26 -6.65 -0.35
CA ASP A 49 -23.65 -5.82 0.71
C ASP A 49 -22.17 -5.53 0.49
N LYS A 50 -21.49 -6.33 -0.33
CA LYS A 50 -20.06 -6.16 -0.64
C LYS A 50 -19.71 -6.70 -2.03
N PRO A 51 -18.76 -6.08 -2.74
CA PRO A 51 -18.25 -6.63 -3.98
C PRO A 51 -17.40 -7.89 -3.72
N VAL A 52 -17.41 -8.81 -4.68
CA VAL A 52 -16.60 -10.03 -4.69
C VAL A 52 -15.20 -9.68 -5.18
N ASN A 53 -14.17 -10.15 -4.46
CA ASN A 53 -12.77 -9.96 -4.82
C ASN A 53 -12.44 -10.63 -6.16
N GLY A 54 -11.56 -10.01 -6.93
CA GLY A 54 -10.84 -10.69 -8.02
C GLY A 54 -9.62 -11.43 -7.50
N ASN A 55 -8.87 -12.05 -8.42
CA ASN A 55 -7.69 -12.84 -8.12
C ASN A 55 -6.41 -11.99 -8.10
N VAL A 56 -6.24 -11.20 -7.03
CA VAL A 56 -5.09 -10.30 -6.83
C VAL A 56 -4.24 -10.65 -5.60
N ASP A 57 -4.52 -11.80 -4.97
CA ASP A 57 -3.76 -12.24 -3.80
C ASP A 57 -2.38 -12.74 -4.21
N ARG A 58 -1.34 -12.15 -3.62
CA ARG A 58 0.07 -12.55 -3.72
C ARG A 58 0.74 -12.57 -2.34
N SER A 59 -0.07 -12.86 -1.32
CA SER A 59 0.38 -12.82 0.05
C SER A 59 1.30 -13.99 0.42
N ASP A 60 1.28 -15.06 -0.37
CA ASP A 60 2.26 -16.15 -0.38
C ASP A 60 3.65 -15.71 -0.87
N GLU A 61 3.74 -14.61 -1.60
CA GLU A 61 5.00 -13.96 -1.97
C GLU A 61 5.43 -12.86 -0.97
N GLY A 62 4.65 -12.64 0.09
CA GLY A 62 4.84 -11.57 1.06
C GLY A 62 4.45 -10.18 0.53
N LEU A 63 3.58 -10.11 -0.46
CA LEU A 63 3.16 -8.87 -1.14
C LEU A 63 1.74 -8.44 -0.77
N PHE A 64 1.54 -7.13 -0.70
CA PHE A 64 0.25 -6.47 -0.64
C PHE A 64 -0.12 -5.92 -2.01
N CYS A 65 -1.40 -6.02 -2.36
CA CYS A 65 -1.96 -5.29 -3.49
C CYS A 65 -2.28 -3.85 -3.07
N HIS A 66 -1.68 -2.88 -3.76
CA HIS A 66 -1.87 -1.46 -3.57
C HIS A 66 -2.66 -0.85 -4.73
N HIS A 67 -3.64 -0.01 -4.44
CA HIS A 67 -4.36 0.74 -5.46
C HIS A 67 -3.59 1.99 -5.87
N ILE A 68 -3.20 2.09 -7.13
CA ILE A 68 -2.52 3.27 -7.70
C ILE A 68 -3.39 4.53 -7.52
N ARG A 69 -4.71 4.39 -7.54
CA ARG A 69 -5.67 5.49 -7.34
C ARG A 69 -5.90 5.88 -5.88
N ALA A 70 -5.13 5.34 -4.93
CA ALA A 70 -5.18 5.76 -3.53
C ALA A 70 -4.78 7.24 -3.33
N ASN A 71 -4.15 7.87 -4.32
CA ASN A 71 -3.93 9.33 -4.36
C ASN A 71 -5.16 10.15 -4.79
N HIS A 72 -6.28 9.52 -5.11
CA HIS A 72 -7.54 10.17 -5.49
C HIS A 72 -8.73 9.76 -4.61
N TYR A 73 -8.64 8.62 -3.91
CA TYR A 73 -9.74 8.05 -3.14
C TYR A 73 -9.22 7.40 -1.84
N LEU A 74 -10.03 7.47 -0.79
CA LEU A 74 -9.73 6.85 0.50
C LEU A 74 -10.23 5.40 0.54
N ARG A 75 -9.43 4.50 1.11
CA ARG A 75 -9.80 3.11 1.45
C ARG A 75 -10.56 2.39 0.33
N LEU A 76 -9.91 2.26 -0.83
CA LEU A 76 -10.48 1.68 -2.06
C LEU A 76 -10.92 0.21 -1.94
N ASN A 77 -10.53 -0.48 -0.87
CA ASN A 77 -10.92 -1.85 -0.52
C ASN A 77 -12.10 -1.93 0.47
N ASP A 78 -12.53 -0.80 1.05
CA ASP A 78 -13.59 -0.75 2.06
C ASP A 78 -14.94 -0.43 1.42
N ALA A 79 -15.93 -1.30 1.63
CA ALA A 79 -17.26 -1.18 1.04
C ALA A 79 -17.92 0.17 1.38
N GLN A 80 -17.84 0.61 2.63
CA GLN A 80 -18.45 1.87 3.05
C GLN A 80 -17.80 3.07 2.36
N SER A 81 -16.48 3.09 2.25
CA SER A 81 -15.71 4.14 1.58
C SER A 81 -16.00 4.18 0.08
N ILE A 82 -16.15 3.03 -0.58
CA ILE A 82 -16.54 2.94 -2.00
C ILE A 82 -17.89 3.62 -2.27
N ILE A 83 -18.86 3.45 -1.38
CA ILE A 83 -20.18 4.10 -1.49
C ILE A 83 -20.04 5.60 -1.21
N ASN A 84 -19.48 5.96 -0.04
CA ASN A 84 -19.40 7.35 0.41
C ASN A 84 -18.65 8.26 -0.58
N PHE A 85 -17.54 7.77 -1.13
CA PHE A 85 -16.69 8.54 -2.05
C PHE A 85 -17.01 8.29 -3.53
N HIS A 86 -18.09 7.58 -3.84
CA HIS A 86 -18.53 7.31 -5.20
C HIS A 86 -17.43 6.76 -6.10
N VAL A 87 -16.62 5.84 -5.57
CA VAL A 87 -15.45 5.30 -6.26
C VAL A 87 -15.89 4.60 -7.56
N PRO A 88 -15.32 4.97 -8.72
CA PRO A 88 -15.63 4.32 -9.98
C PRO A 88 -14.92 2.97 -10.08
N PHE A 89 -15.50 2.03 -10.82
CA PHE A 89 -14.87 0.73 -11.06
C PHE A 89 -13.52 0.83 -11.79
N THR A 90 -13.29 1.92 -12.54
CA THR A 90 -11.98 2.17 -13.18
C THR A 90 -10.83 2.25 -12.18
N ALA A 91 -11.07 2.65 -10.92
CA ALA A 91 -10.06 2.65 -9.87
C ALA A 91 -9.71 1.24 -9.34
N GLN A 92 -10.52 0.24 -9.67
CA GLN A 92 -10.39 -1.16 -9.26
C GLN A 92 -9.77 -2.02 -10.36
N LYS A 93 -9.52 -1.44 -11.55
CA LYS A 93 -8.96 -2.16 -12.70
C LYS A 93 -7.54 -2.63 -12.42
N LYS A 94 -7.17 -3.77 -12.98
CA LYS A 94 -5.83 -4.37 -12.81
C LYS A 94 -4.66 -3.45 -13.17
N ASP A 95 -4.85 -2.55 -14.12
CA ASP A 95 -3.86 -1.53 -14.52
C ASP A 95 -3.77 -0.35 -13.53
N GLN A 96 -4.65 -0.31 -12.53
CA GLN A 96 -4.62 0.60 -11.39
C GLN A 96 -4.12 -0.10 -10.12
N LEU A 97 -3.49 -1.27 -10.23
CA LEU A 97 -2.95 -2.04 -9.11
C LEU A 97 -1.44 -2.23 -9.26
N VAL A 98 -0.75 -2.20 -8.13
CA VAL A 98 0.69 -2.49 -8.02
C VAL A 98 0.94 -3.31 -6.76
N TYR A 99 1.99 -4.13 -6.76
CA TYR A 99 2.36 -4.92 -5.58
C TYR A 99 3.50 -4.26 -4.80
N ALA A 100 3.46 -4.40 -3.48
CA ALA A 100 4.44 -3.83 -2.57
C ALA A 100 4.62 -4.73 -1.35
N ASP A 101 5.84 -4.84 -0.82
CA ASP A 101 6.06 -5.33 0.54
C ASP A 101 5.60 -4.30 1.59
N VAL A 102 5.66 -4.63 2.89
CA VAL A 102 5.16 -3.72 3.95
C VAL A 102 5.88 -2.36 3.99
N ILE A 103 7.18 -2.32 3.70
CA ILE A 103 7.97 -1.07 3.72
C ILE A 103 7.70 -0.27 2.45
N GLU A 104 7.65 -0.93 1.30
CA GLU A 104 7.26 -0.31 0.02
C GLU A 104 5.86 0.29 0.10
N HIS A 105 4.90 -0.42 0.72
CA HIS A 105 3.53 0.06 0.90
C HIS A 105 3.47 1.29 1.81
N MET A 106 4.24 1.30 2.91
CA MET A 106 4.40 2.48 3.76
C MET A 106 4.97 3.67 2.98
N ILE A 107 6.00 3.44 2.14
CA ILE A 107 6.61 4.46 1.29
C ILE A 107 5.62 5.02 0.28
N LEU A 108 4.84 4.16 -0.40
CA LEU A 108 3.80 4.61 -1.33
C LEU A 108 2.82 5.56 -0.63
N HIS A 109 2.37 5.24 0.58
CA HIS A 109 1.47 6.11 1.34
C HIS A 109 2.12 7.43 1.81
N ALA A 110 3.41 7.43 2.13
CA ALA A 110 4.15 8.65 2.41
C ALA A 110 4.25 9.57 1.19
N LEU A 111 4.53 9.01 0.01
CA LEU A 111 4.58 9.75 -1.25
C LEU A 111 3.20 10.32 -1.64
N ILE A 112 2.13 9.52 -1.49
CA ILE A 112 0.76 9.99 -1.68
C ILE A 112 0.46 11.16 -0.74
N ALA A 113 0.78 11.03 0.55
CA ALA A 113 0.53 12.08 1.53
C ALA A 113 1.28 13.37 1.18
N LYS A 114 2.55 13.27 0.74
CA LYS A 114 3.33 14.41 0.27
C LYS A 114 2.65 15.13 -0.89
N GLU A 115 2.34 14.39 -1.96
CA GLU A 115 1.84 14.97 -3.22
C GLU A 115 0.40 15.46 -3.14
N THR A 116 -0.37 14.94 -2.18
CA THR A 116 -1.79 15.30 -1.98
C THR A 116 -1.99 16.27 -0.82
N HIS A 117 -0.91 16.80 -0.23
CA HIS A 117 -0.95 17.63 0.97
C HIS A 117 -1.77 16.99 2.09
N GLN A 118 -1.49 15.72 2.36
CA GLN A 118 -2.10 14.86 3.39
C GLN A 118 -3.60 14.60 3.21
N LYS A 119 -4.19 15.02 2.09
CA LYS A 119 -5.58 14.71 1.76
C LYS A 119 -5.80 13.20 1.62
N PHE A 120 -4.81 12.49 1.10
CA PHE A 120 -4.83 11.04 0.93
C PHE A 120 -3.56 10.42 1.51
N GLY A 121 -3.61 9.13 1.84
CA GLY A 121 -2.47 8.32 2.27
C GLY A 121 -1.92 8.61 3.68
N TRP A 122 -2.21 9.78 4.25
CA TRP A 122 -1.78 10.14 5.60
C TRP A 122 -2.33 9.21 6.68
N ASP A 123 -3.64 8.94 6.66
CA ASP A 123 -4.30 8.08 7.64
C ASP A 123 -3.78 6.64 7.54
N GLU A 124 -3.66 6.10 6.33
CA GLU A 124 -3.07 4.79 6.08
C GLU A 124 -1.62 4.69 6.59
N LEU A 125 -0.81 5.72 6.35
CA LEU A 125 0.56 5.81 6.86
C LEU A 125 0.60 5.81 8.39
N GLN A 126 -0.09 6.75 9.03
CA GLN A 126 0.06 7.04 10.46
C GLN A 126 -0.67 6.04 11.36
N ILE A 127 -1.83 5.55 10.94
CA ILE A 127 -2.68 4.71 11.79
C ILE A 127 -2.34 3.24 11.62
N TYR A 128 -1.89 2.82 10.43
CA TYR A 128 -1.76 1.39 10.11
C TYR A 128 -0.34 0.98 9.75
N LEU A 129 0.30 1.63 8.78
CA LEU A 129 1.55 1.13 8.19
C LEU A 129 2.78 1.43 9.05
N LYS A 130 2.97 2.70 9.43
CA LYS A 130 4.10 3.10 10.29
C LYS A 130 4.05 2.39 11.65
N PRO A 131 2.91 2.33 12.38
CA PRO A 131 2.83 1.56 13.62
C PRO A 131 3.16 0.08 13.44
N LYS A 132 2.69 -0.55 12.35
CA LYS A 132 3.00 -1.95 12.02
C LYS A 132 4.50 -2.17 11.80
N VAL A 133 5.17 -1.29 11.05
CA VAL A 133 6.61 -1.35 10.81
C VAL A 133 7.40 -1.20 12.12
N LEU A 134 7.00 -0.27 12.99
CA LEU A 134 7.63 -0.08 14.30
C LEU A 134 7.40 -1.27 15.23
N GLU A 135 6.19 -1.82 15.28
CA GLU A 135 5.89 -3.04 16.03
C GLU A 135 6.77 -4.21 15.56
N TRP A 136 6.83 -4.42 14.25
CA TRP A 136 7.52 -5.56 13.66
C TRP A 136 9.04 -5.51 13.84
N TYR A 137 9.66 -4.39 13.51
CA TYR A 137 11.12 -4.32 13.38
C TYR A 137 11.80 -3.59 14.54
N VAL A 138 11.08 -2.70 15.24
CA VAL A 138 11.63 -1.95 16.39
C VAL A 138 11.26 -2.63 17.70
N SER A 139 10.00 -3.01 17.87
CA SER A 139 9.55 -3.77 19.04
C SER A 139 9.81 -5.28 18.91
N GLN A 140 10.35 -5.72 17.76
CA GLN A 140 10.71 -7.10 17.44
C GLN A 140 9.53 -8.08 17.58
N VAL A 141 8.32 -7.61 17.33
CA VAL A 141 7.11 -8.45 17.39
C VAL A 141 6.93 -9.14 16.04
N THR A 142 7.20 -10.43 15.99
CA THR A 142 6.99 -11.17 14.75
C THR A 142 5.51 -11.45 14.51
N PRO A 143 4.95 -11.14 13.33
CA PRO A 143 3.54 -11.39 13.05
C PRO A 143 3.17 -12.88 13.15
N ILE A 144 1.97 -13.13 13.67
CA ILE A 144 1.42 -14.47 13.89
C ILE A 144 0.78 -15.02 12.61
N ARG A 145 0.20 -14.14 11.78
CA ARG A 145 -0.48 -14.56 10.54
C ARG A 145 0.57 -14.98 9.50
N PRO A 146 0.44 -16.16 8.87
CA PRO A 146 1.44 -16.67 7.93
C PRO A 146 1.75 -15.72 6.77
N ASN A 147 0.74 -15.08 6.20
CA ASN A 147 0.90 -14.11 5.12
C ASN A 147 1.64 -12.83 5.57
N GLU A 148 1.33 -12.32 6.76
CA GLU A 148 2.06 -11.18 7.34
C GLU A 148 3.51 -11.54 7.67
N ARG A 149 3.76 -12.79 8.08
CA ARG A 149 5.13 -13.30 8.31
C ARG A 149 5.96 -13.33 7.03
N LEU A 150 5.38 -13.75 5.91
CA LEU A 150 6.08 -13.73 4.62
C LEU A 150 6.45 -12.30 4.21
N SER A 151 5.57 -11.33 4.43
CA SER A 151 5.89 -9.92 4.18
C SER A 151 6.94 -9.38 5.15
N TYR A 152 6.83 -9.75 6.43
CA TYR A 152 7.82 -9.42 7.46
C TYR A 152 9.23 -9.87 7.07
N ASP A 153 9.37 -11.14 6.68
CA ASP A 153 10.64 -11.74 6.27
C ASP A 153 11.16 -11.11 4.97
N LYS A 154 10.27 -10.90 3.98
CA LYS A 154 10.62 -10.28 2.70
C LYS A 154 11.15 -8.86 2.88
N ALA A 155 10.52 -8.06 3.74
CA ALA A 155 10.85 -6.66 3.94
C ALA A 155 11.82 -6.40 5.12
N TRP A 156 12.44 -7.47 5.65
CA TRP A 156 13.24 -7.38 6.87
C TRP A 156 14.29 -6.26 6.82
N LEU A 157 14.29 -5.45 7.89
CA LEU A 157 15.26 -4.43 8.25
C LEU A 157 15.69 -4.64 9.70
N ASN A 158 16.90 -4.19 10.07
CA ASN A 158 17.25 -4.07 11.48
C ASN A 158 16.54 -2.86 12.13
N GLN A 159 16.60 -2.78 13.46
CA GLN A 159 15.90 -1.75 14.24
C GLN A 159 16.27 -0.32 13.82
N ASP A 160 17.55 0.00 13.67
CA ASP A 160 18.00 1.35 13.29
C ASP A 160 17.52 1.74 11.89
N GLU A 161 17.56 0.79 10.95
CA GLU A 161 17.06 0.99 9.58
C GLU A 161 15.54 1.16 9.56
N ALA A 162 14.80 0.40 10.37
CA ALA A 162 13.35 0.52 10.48
C ALA A 162 12.92 1.86 11.10
N ILE A 163 13.62 2.33 12.14
CA ILE A 163 13.39 3.67 12.72
C ILE A 163 13.66 4.73 11.65
N ALA A 164 14.82 4.68 11.01
CA ALA A 164 15.23 5.69 10.05
C ALA A 164 14.28 5.78 8.84
N ILE A 165 13.80 4.65 8.29
CA ILE A 165 12.88 4.69 7.15
C ILE A 165 11.47 5.16 7.58
N ALA A 166 11.02 4.80 8.78
CA ALA A 166 9.74 5.25 9.32
C ALA A 166 9.72 6.76 9.60
N GLU A 167 10.81 7.32 10.15
CA GLU A 167 10.98 8.76 10.37
C GLU A 167 11.09 9.52 9.05
N GLN A 168 11.91 9.03 8.10
CA GLN A 168 12.01 9.65 6.77
C GLN A 168 10.66 9.64 6.05
N SER A 169 9.90 8.55 6.15
CA SER A 169 8.55 8.47 5.57
C SER A 169 7.60 9.51 6.19
N ASP A 170 7.68 9.74 7.50
CA ASP A 170 6.91 10.78 8.20
C ASP A 170 7.25 12.19 7.69
N HIS A 171 8.55 12.51 7.62
CA HIS A 171 9.02 13.81 7.14
C HIS A 171 8.66 14.03 5.67
N THR A 172 8.82 13.01 4.81
CA THR A 172 8.38 13.04 3.41
C THR A 172 6.89 13.38 3.34
N ALA A 173 6.05 12.68 4.10
CA ALA A 173 4.60 12.88 4.11
C ALA A 173 4.18 14.28 4.58
N ARG A 174 5.00 14.93 5.41
CA ARG A 174 4.82 16.33 5.85
C ARG A 174 5.34 17.37 4.86
N GLY A 175 6.10 16.96 3.85
CA GLY A 175 6.80 17.87 2.94
C GLY A 175 8.00 18.56 3.57
N GLU A 176 8.59 17.96 4.61
CA GLU A 176 9.69 18.54 5.42
C GLU A 176 11.09 18.17 4.90
N LEU A 177 11.24 17.81 3.62
CA LEU A 177 12.50 17.36 3.01
C LEU A 177 12.80 18.07 1.69
#